data_AF-A0A8T4SCX7-F1
#
_entry.id   AF-A0A8T4SCX7-F1
#
_cell.length_a   1.000
_cell.length_b   1.000
_cell.length_c   1.000
_cell.angle_alpha   90.00
_cell.angle_beta   90.00
_cell.angle_gamma   90.00
#
_symmetry.space_group_name_H-M   'P 1'
#
loop_
_entity.id
_entity.type
_entity.pdbx_description
1 polymer ?
#
loop_
_entity_poly.entity_id
_entity_poly.type
_entity_poly.pdbx_seq_one_letter_code
_entity_poly.pdbx_strand_id
1 'polypeptide(L)'
;MYQHHSSYSPPSVPYGGLERTIYQQPPSQYSFVPSSAYSQTAYSSSFLSYEQRKTPEIADFIQAHINKEYTFIPSDFLLPQRASQPFIGQAAEIRSLIEDAFQKVMNLPLPEDFTITILPEKEFRKFAPAGVVGLSINRKEINAVSDIFILGGELDQVILTVGHELGHILTKPLKDKRDEEAKAFAFSFAWMKAIKERNIGELSSSLILDQPARNGLHDLAHNFVFNLLQKGKKALEIYLELIRGGLTLVPD
;
A
#
# COMPACT_ATOMS: atom_id res chain seq x y z
N MET A 1 23.16 -73.93 -8.86
CA MET A 1 22.47 -73.39 -7.67
C MET A 1 21.76 -72.11 -8.09
N TYR A 2 20.46 -72.21 -8.40
CA TYR A 2 19.64 -71.07 -8.81
C TYR A 2 19.01 -70.44 -7.57
N GLN A 3 19.26 -69.15 -7.35
CA GLN A 3 18.57 -68.35 -6.35
C GLN A 3 17.47 -67.52 -7.01
N HIS A 4 16.28 -67.61 -6.44
CA HIS A 4 15.05 -66.95 -6.84
C HIS A 4 15.12 -65.43 -6.65
N HIS A 5 14.71 -64.68 -7.67
CA HIS A 5 14.34 -63.28 -7.55
C HIS A 5 12.86 -63.16 -7.13
N SER A 6 12.61 -62.59 -5.95
CA SER A 6 11.27 -62.17 -5.52
C SER A 6 10.97 -60.76 -6.02
N SER A 7 9.98 -60.65 -6.90
CA SER A 7 9.38 -59.40 -7.38
C SER A 7 8.36 -58.88 -6.36
N TYR A 8 8.60 -57.68 -5.84
CA TYR A 8 7.70 -56.97 -4.94
C TYR A 8 6.73 -56.10 -5.77
N SER A 9 5.43 -56.34 -5.65
CA SER A 9 4.37 -55.51 -6.24
C SER A 9 3.76 -54.60 -5.17
N PRO A 10 3.67 -53.27 -5.37
CA PRO A 10 3.02 -52.39 -4.42
C PRO A 10 1.48 -52.48 -4.51
N PRO A 11 0.75 -52.24 -3.40
CA PRO A 11 -0.71 -52.32 -3.37
C PRO A 11 -1.36 -51.11 -4.06
N SER A 12 -2.36 -51.40 -4.90
CA SER A 12 -3.24 -50.45 -5.56
C SER A 12 -4.20 -49.79 -4.56
N VAL A 13 -4.19 -48.45 -4.52
CA VAL A 13 -5.12 -47.64 -3.69
C VAL A 13 -6.40 -47.38 -4.49
N PRO A 14 -7.61 -47.49 -3.89
CA PRO A 14 -8.87 -47.24 -4.59
C PRO A 14 -9.09 -45.74 -4.88
N TYR A 15 -9.37 -45.43 -6.14
CA TYR A 15 -9.86 -44.13 -6.61
C TYR A 15 -11.29 -43.90 -6.06
N GLY A 16 -11.43 -43.00 -5.08
CA GLY A 16 -12.71 -42.44 -4.64
C GLY A 16 -13.07 -41.22 -5.48
N GLY A 17 -14.16 -41.32 -6.24
CA GLY A 17 -14.70 -40.21 -7.02
C GLY A 17 -15.28 -39.11 -6.13
N LEU A 18 -14.93 -37.87 -6.45
CA LEU A 18 -15.66 -36.68 -6.03
C LEU A 18 -16.23 -36.03 -7.28
N GLU A 19 -17.55 -36.07 -7.35
CA GLU A 19 -18.38 -35.47 -8.39
C GLU A 19 -18.14 -33.96 -8.47
N ARG A 20 -17.98 -33.48 -9.71
CA ARG A 20 -17.96 -32.06 -10.04
C ARG A 20 -19.39 -31.54 -10.08
N THR A 21 -19.80 -30.79 -9.06
CA THR A 21 -21.02 -29.97 -9.13
C THR A 21 -20.74 -28.74 -9.97
N ILE A 22 -21.21 -28.76 -11.22
CA ILE A 22 -21.21 -27.62 -12.15
C ILE A 22 -22.35 -26.69 -11.73
N TYR A 23 -22.02 -25.53 -11.17
CA TYR A 23 -22.99 -24.42 -11.08
C TYR A 23 -22.96 -23.64 -12.40
N GLN A 24 -23.91 -23.93 -13.29
CA GLN A 24 -24.30 -23.02 -14.36
C GLN A 24 -25.02 -21.82 -13.74
N GLN A 25 -24.45 -20.62 -13.88
CA GLN A 25 -25.20 -19.39 -13.70
C GLN A 25 -25.69 -18.86 -15.06
N PRO A 26 -26.92 -18.32 -15.14
CA PRO A 26 -27.45 -17.75 -16.37
C PRO A 26 -26.77 -16.41 -16.69
N PRO A 27 -26.71 -16.01 -17.97
CA PRO A 27 -26.13 -14.74 -18.38
C PRO A 27 -27.03 -13.57 -17.97
N SER A 28 -26.57 -12.75 -17.02
CA SER A 28 -27.16 -11.46 -16.71
C SER A 28 -26.70 -10.42 -17.73
N GLN A 29 -27.67 -9.92 -18.49
CA GLN A 29 -27.51 -8.76 -19.37
C GLN A 29 -27.31 -7.51 -18.50
N TYR A 30 -26.12 -6.93 -18.52
CA TYR A 30 -25.86 -5.63 -17.91
C TYR A 30 -26.15 -4.51 -18.91
N SER A 31 -27.28 -3.83 -18.72
CA SER A 31 -27.57 -2.53 -19.33
C SER A 31 -26.76 -1.45 -18.61
N PHE A 32 -25.99 -0.70 -19.40
CA PHE A 32 -25.19 0.43 -18.97
C PHE A 32 -26.11 1.59 -18.57
N VAL A 33 -26.05 2.04 -17.32
CA VAL A 33 -26.72 3.26 -16.86
C VAL A 33 -25.62 4.29 -16.54
N PRO A 34 -25.65 5.51 -17.10
CA PRO A 34 -24.62 6.51 -16.83
C PRO A 34 -24.70 6.98 -15.38
N SER A 35 -23.63 6.79 -14.62
CA SER A 35 -23.52 7.27 -13.24
C SER A 35 -23.15 8.76 -13.24
N SER A 36 -24.16 9.63 -13.28
CA SER A 36 -24.02 11.07 -13.07
C SER A 36 -24.87 11.51 -11.89
N ALA A 37 -24.43 11.21 -10.67
CA ALA A 37 -24.81 11.90 -9.43
C ALA A 37 -24.16 11.21 -8.22
N TYR A 38 -22.87 11.45 -7.98
CA TYR A 38 -22.32 11.29 -6.63
C TYR A 38 -22.21 12.66 -5.98
N SER A 39 -22.94 12.80 -4.88
CA SER A 39 -23.08 13.97 -4.02
C SER A 39 -21.75 14.64 -3.69
N GLN A 40 -21.61 15.90 -4.13
CA GLN A 40 -20.55 16.81 -3.68
C GLN A 40 -20.74 17.31 -2.24
N THR A 41 -21.82 16.93 -1.55
CA THR A 41 -22.26 17.56 -0.30
C THR A 41 -21.68 16.97 0.99
N ALA A 42 -21.07 15.78 0.96
CA ALA A 42 -20.48 15.18 2.17
C ALA A 42 -18.99 15.54 2.42
N TYR A 43 -18.28 16.06 1.41
CA TYR A 43 -16.85 16.33 1.53
C TYR A 43 -16.49 17.80 1.80
N SER A 44 -17.44 18.72 1.62
CA SER A 44 -17.26 20.14 1.98
C SER A 44 -17.20 20.37 3.51
N SER A 45 -17.59 19.39 4.33
CA SER A 45 -17.55 19.48 5.79
C SER A 45 -16.21 19.05 6.42
N SER A 46 -15.30 18.46 5.65
CA SER A 46 -14.01 17.96 6.19
C SER A 46 -12.92 19.05 6.31
N PHE A 47 -13.08 20.18 5.62
CA PHE A 47 -12.16 21.32 5.69
C PHE A 47 -12.21 22.05 7.05
N LEU A 48 -13.26 21.83 7.84
CA LEU A 48 -13.40 22.38 9.20
C LEU A 48 -12.57 21.63 10.26
N SER A 49 -11.95 20.49 9.95
CA SER A 49 -11.38 19.63 11.00
C SER A 49 -9.89 19.78 11.30
N TYR A 50 -9.06 20.34 10.40
CA TYR A 50 -7.62 20.47 10.70
C TYR A 50 -7.34 21.51 11.79
N GLU A 51 -7.96 22.70 11.69
CA GLU A 51 -7.86 23.73 12.75
C GLU A 51 -8.47 23.26 14.07
N GLN A 52 -9.53 22.45 14.04
CA GLN A 52 -10.18 21.90 15.24
C GLN A 52 -9.43 20.71 15.86
N ARG A 53 -8.55 20.04 15.11
CA ARG A 53 -7.72 18.91 15.57
C ARG A 53 -6.26 19.29 15.82
N LYS A 54 -5.91 20.58 15.83
CA LYS A 54 -4.63 21.08 16.38
C LYS A 54 -4.61 20.89 17.91
N THR A 55 -4.66 19.66 18.40
CA THR A 55 -4.32 19.40 19.80
C THR A 55 -2.80 19.22 19.90
N PRO A 56 -2.15 19.80 20.92
CA PRO A 56 -0.76 19.48 21.27
C PRO A 56 -0.49 17.97 21.33
N GLU A 57 -1.51 17.18 21.67
CA GLU A 57 -1.52 15.71 21.65
C GLU A 57 -1.08 15.08 20.32
N ILE A 58 -1.46 15.62 19.16
CA ILE A 58 -1.05 15.04 17.87
C ILE A 58 0.45 15.29 17.64
N ALA A 59 0.94 16.49 17.94
CA ALA A 59 2.35 16.82 17.80
C ALA A 59 3.20 15.96 18.76
N ASP A 60 2.77 15.82 20.02
CA ASP A 60 3.47 15.00 21.02
C ASP A 60 3.43 13.51 20.67
N PHE A 61 2.29 13.00 20.18
CA PHE A 61 2.15 11.62 19.71
C PHE A 61 3.08 11.35 18.52
N ILE A 62 3.09 12.24 17.53
CA ILE A 62 3.95 12.12 16.35
C ILE A 62 5.43 12.17 16.77
N GLN A 63 5.82 13.14 17.61
CA GLN A 63 7.19 13.30 18.08
C GLN A 63 7.70 12.05 18.83
N ALA A 64 6.83 11.38 19.59
CA ALA A 64 7.15 10.15 20.32
C ALA A 64 7.25 8.90 19.43
N HIS A 65 6.66 8.92 18.22
CA HIS A 65 6.59 7.76 17.33
C HIS A 65 7.44 7.88 16.06
N ILE A 66 7.97 9.07 15.73
CA ILE A 66 8.90 9.22 14.61
C ILE A 66 10.29 8.70 15.01
N ASN A 67 10.60 7.49 14.56
CA ASN A 67 11.97 7.00 14.52
C ASN A 67 12.67 7.51 13.26
N LYS A 68 13.71 8.34 13.42
CA LYS A 68 14.50 8.91 12.30
C LYS A 68 15.11 7.86 11.35
N GLU A 69 15.25 6.62 11.80
CA GLU A 69 15.86 5.52 11.05
C GLU A 69 14.98 4.93 9.94
N TYR A 70 13.71 5.35 9.81
CA TYR A 70 12.72 4.71 8.92
C TYR A 70 11.93 5.72 8.06
N THR A 71 12.61 6.55 7.27
CA THR A 71 11.95 7.46 6.30
C THR A 71 11.76 6.89 4.88
N PHE A 72 10.52 6.76 4.38
CA PHE A 72 10.24 6.46 2.97
C PHE A 72 10.69 7.61 2.04
N ILE A 73 11.42 7.28 0.98
CA ILE A 73 11.98 8.26 0.03
C ILE A 73 11.38 7.99 -1.36
N PRO A 74 10.36 8.76 -1.80
CA PRO A 74 9.68 8.50 -3.06
C PRO A 74 10.59 8.64 -4.28
N SER A 75 11.62 9.50 -4.22
CA SER A 75 12.56 9.72 -5.32
C SER A 75 13.36 8.49 -5.70
N ASP A 76 13.54 7.52 -4.79
CA ASP A 76 14.26 6.28 -5.07
C ASP A 76 13.48 5.38 -6.07
N PHE A 77 12.19 5.64 -6.24
CA PHE A 77 11.29 4.94 -7.16
C PHE A 77 11.01 5.73 -8.44
N LEU A 78 11.70 6.86 -8.67
CA LEU A 78 11.48 7.76 -9.79
C LEU A 78 12.67 7.77 -10.75
N LEU A 79 12.38 7.86 -12.05
CA LEU A 79 13.40 8.03 -13.08
C LEU A 79 14.10 9.40 -12.92
N PRO A 80 15.45 9.45 -12.92
CA PRO A 80 16.17 10.72 -12.78
C PRO A 80 15.88 11.72 -13.91
N GLN A 81 15.59 11.23 -15.12
CA GLN A 81 15.34 12.05 -16.33
C GLN A 81 13.86 12.07 -16.72
N ARG A 82 12.95 12.01 -15.74
CA ARG A 82 11.50 12.07 -16.00
C ARG A 82 11.02 13.49 -16.28
N ALA A 83 9.86 13.60 -16.93
CA ALA A 83 9.19 14.88 -17.10
C ALA A 83 8.75 15.45 -15.74
N SER A 84 8.89 16.76 -15.54
CA SER A 84 8.38 17.44 -14.35
C SER A 84 6.86 17.27 -14.26
N GLN A 85 6.39 17.09 -13.04
CA GLN A 85 4.99 16.84 -12.73
C GLN A 85 4.35 18.07 -12.09
N PRO A 86 3.01 18.21 -12.18
CA PRO A 86 2.33 19.31 -11.50
C PRO A 86 2.56 19.23 -9.99
N PHE A 87 2.69 20.39 -9.36
CA PHE A 87 2.74 20.49 -7.90
C PHE A 87 1.35 20.25 -7.31
N ILE A 88 1.28 19.44 -6.26
CA ILE A 88 0.06 19.08 -5.55
C ILE A 88 0.13 19.65 -4.13
N GLY A 89 -0.80 20.54 -3.81
CA GLY A 89 -0.89 21.18 -2.49
C GLY A 89 -2.08 20.70 -1.64
N GLN A 90 -3.06 20.04 -2.25
CA GLN A 90 -4.31 19.65 -1.61
C GLN A 90 -4.75 18.25 -2.06
N ALA A 91 -5.27 17.45 -1.13
CA ALA A 91 -5.66 16.06 -1.39
C ALA A 91 -6.77 15.95 -2.46
N ALA A 92 -7.66 16.95 -2.56
CA ALA A 92 -8.73 16.99 -3.54
C ALA A 92 -8.23 16.96 -4.99
N GLU A 93 -7.03 17.49 -5.26
CA GLU A 93 -6.43 17.56 -6.60
C GLU A 93 -6.08 16.18 -7.16
N ILE A 94 -5.81 15.21 -6.28
CA ILE A 94 -5.36 13.86 -6.66
C ILE A 94 -6.31 12.75 -6.20
N ARG A 95 -7.46 13.12 -5.66
CA ARG A 95 -8.41 12.16 -5.07
C ARG A 95 -8.83 11.07 -6.05
N SER A 96 -9.20 11.44 -7.27
CA SER A 96 -9.61 10.48 -8.30
C SER A 96 -8.48 9.51 -8.67
N LEU A 97 -7.23 9.98 -8.64
CA LEU A 97 -6.04 9.15 -8.90
C LEU A 97 -5.82 8.14 -7.77
N ILE A 98 -6.01 8.56 -6.51
CA ILE A 98 -5.93 7.68 -5.34
C ILE A 98 -7.03 6.63 -5.39
N GLU A 99 -8.28 7.02 -5.69
CA GLU A 99 -9.42 6.10 -5.80
C GLU A 99 -9.21 5.08 -6.93
N ASP A 100 -8.77 5.52 -8.11
CA ASP A 100 -8.48 4.62 -9.23
C ASP A 100 -7.34 3.65 -8.88
N ALA A 101 -6.20 4.15 -8.39
CA ALA A 101 -5.08 3.30 -8.00
C ALA A 101 -5.48 2.28 -6.92
N PHE A 102 -6.22 2.71 -5.90
CA PHE A 102 -6.71 1.83 -4.85
C PHE A 102 -7.65 0.75 -5.41
N GLN A 103 -8.62 1.13 -6.24
CA GLN A 103 -9.53 0.18 -6.87
C GLN A 103 -8.77 -0.84 -7.73
N LYS A 104 -7.67 -0.45 -8.40
CA LYS A 104 -6.83 -1.38 -9.17
C LYS A 104 -6.04 -2.33 -8.28
N VAL A 105 -5.53 -1.87 -7.14
CA VAL A 105 -4.76 -2.70 -6.21
C VAL A 105 -5.67 -3.66 -5.46
N MET A 106 -6.74 -3.14 -4.84
CA MET A 106 -7.55 -3.88 -3.88
C MET A 106 -8.80 -4.50 -4.50
N ASN A 107 -9.18 -4.11 -5.72
CA ASN A 107 -10.46 -4.45 -6.34
C ASN A 107 -11.66 -4.10 -5.44
N LEU A 108 -11.53 -3.04 -4.65
CA LEU A 108 -12.49 -2.53 -3.67
C LEU A 108 -12.48 -1.00 -3.70
N PRO A 109 -13.58 -0.33 -3.33
CA PRO A 109 -13.60 1.12 -3.21
C PRO A 109 -12.67 1.57 -2.08
N LEU A 110 -12.14 2.79 -2.20
CA LEU A 110 -11.34 3.43 -1.15
C LEU A 110 -12.16 3.53 0.14
N PRO A 111 -11.66 3.06 1.30
CA PRO A 111 -12.39 3.17 2.56
C PRO A 111 -12.55 4.63 2.99
N GLU A 112 -13.59 4.92 3.77
CA GLU A 112 -13.87 6.26 4.32
C GLU A 112 -13.44 6.42 5.79
N ASP A 113 -12.73 5.43 6.35
CA ASP A 113 -12.33 5.41 7.77
C ASP A 113 -10.94 6.03 8.04
N PHE A 114 -10.47 6.86 7.12
CA PHE A 114 -9.29 7.69 7.29
C PHE A 114 -9.40 9.01 6.51
N THR A 115 -8.53 9.96 6.83
CA THR A 115 -8.38 11.22 6.09
C THR A 115 -7.00 11.34 5.47
N ILE A 116 -6.89 12.01 4.32
CA ILE A 116 -5.61 12.39 3.71
C ILE A 116 -5.54 13.90 3.67
N THR A 117 -4.48 14.47 4.25
CA THR A 117 -4.21 15.90 4.25
C THR A 117 -2.85 16.17 3.63
N ILE A 118 -2.82 17.02 2.60
CA ILE A 118 -1.57 17.51 2.00
C ILE A 118 -1.29 18.88 2.59
N LEU A 119 -0.08 19.08 3.10
CA LEU A 119 0.30 20.26 3.86
C LEU A 119 1.46 21.01 3.19
N PRO A 120 1.45 22.35 3.23
CA PRO A 120 2.64 23.14 2.92
C PRO A 120 3.80 22.79 3.86
N GLU A 121 5.02 22.92 3.38
CA GLU A 121 6.23 22.57 4.13
C GLU A 121 6.28 23.19 5.53
N LYS A 122 5.98 24.49 5.64
CA LYS A 122 5.97 25.21 6.92
C LYS A 122 5.04 24.58 7.95
N GLU A 123 3.90 24.04 7.54
CA GLU A 123 2.94 23.39 8.44
C GLU A 123 3.35 21.95 8.75
N PHE A 124 3.77 21.19 7.74
CA PHE A 124 4.22 19.80 7.90
C PHE A 124 5.45 19.69 8.83
N ARG A 125 6.41 20.62 8.71
CA ARG A 125 7.63 20.66 9.51
C ARG A 125 7.42 21.04 10.98
N LYS A 126 6.20 21.41 11.39
CA LYS A 126 5.89 21.61 12.81
C LYS A 126 5.90 20.30 13.60
N PHE A 127 5.71 19.17 12.92
CA PHE A 127 5.61 17.85 13.57
C PHE A 127 6.41 16.75 12.85
N ALA A 128 6.85 16.95 11.61
CA ALA A 128 7.71 16.00 10.90
C ALA A 128 9.16 16.51 10.78
N PRO A 129 10.19 15.69 11.08
CA PRO A 129 11.58 16.09 10.91
C PRO A 129 11.95 16.24 9.43
N ALA A 130 13.10 16.85 9.16
CA ALA A 130 13.67 16.92 7.83
C ALA A 130 13.86 15.52 7.22
N GLY A 131 13.64 15.39 5.91
CA GLY A 131 13.73 14.13 5.18
C GLY A 131 12.39 13.37 5.10
N VAL A 132 11.54 13.47 6.12
CA VAL A 132 10.20 12.84 6.11
C VAL A 132 9.28 13.59 5.16
N VAL A 133 8.52 12.86 4.35
CA VAL A 133 7.57 13.41 3.36
C VAL A 133 6.13 12.93 3.55
N GLY A 134 5.93 11.88 4.37
CA GLY A 134 4.64 11.33 4.73
C GLY A 134 4.63 10.83 6.16
N LEU A 135 3.47 10.89 6.81
CA LEU A 135 3.21 10.33 8.13
C LEU A 135 1.78 9.83 8.18
N SER A 136 1.56 8.77 8.93
CA SER A 136 0.22 8.27 9.22
C SER A 136 0.02 8.00 10.71
N ILE A 137 -1.21 8.21 11.17
CA ILE A 137 -1.66 7.88 12.51
C ILE A 137 -2.77 6.84 12.36
N ASN A 138 -2.41 5.59 12.57
CA ASN A 138 -3.33 4.47 12.51
C ASN A 138 -4.09 4.33 13.83
N ARG A 139 -5.41 4.56 13.82
CA ARG A 139 -6.28 4.47 15.00
C ARG A 139 -7.25 3.29 14.96
N LYS A 140 -6.99 2.29 14.10
CA LYS A 140 -7.85 1.11 13.98
C LYS A 140 -7.87 0.22 15.24
N GLU A 141 -6.89 0.32 16.13
CA GLU A 141 -6.92 -0.41 17.42
C GLU A 141 -8.04 0.07 18.34
N ILE A 142 -8.38 1.36 18.27
CA ILE A 142 -9.44 2.00 19.06
C ILE A 142 -10.70 2.29 18.23
N ASN A 143 -10.82 1.70 17.04
CA ASN A 143 -11.92 1.88 16.09
C ASN A 143 -12.23 3.36 15.76
N ALA A 144 -11.20 4.21 15.66
CA ALA A 144 -11.34 5.61 15.30
C ALA A 144 -10.78 5.90 13.89
N VAL A 145 -11.15 7.06 13.34
CA VAL A 145 -10.68 7.52 12.02
C VAL A 145 -9.16 7.74 12.06
N SER A 146 -8.45 7.13 11.11
CA SER A 146 -7.00 7.29 10.95
C SER A 146 -6.67 8.55 10.15
N ASP A 147 -5.47 9.10 10.28
CA ASP A 147 -5.05 10.27 9.51
C ASP A 147 -3.77 9.97 8.72
N ILE A 148 -3.69 10.49 7.50
CA ILE A 148 -2.49 10.54 6.67
C ILE A 148 -2.16 12.02 6.43
N PHE A 149 -0.90 12.39 6.67
CA PHE A 149 -0.35 13.72 6.39
C PHE A 149 0.78 13.58 5.39
N ILE A 150 0.71 14.34 4.29
CA ILE A 150 1.72 14.32 3.23
C ILE A 150 2.26 15.73 3.03
N LEU A 151 3.57 15.84 2.81
CA LEU A 151 4.21 17.06 2.36
C LEU A 151 3.83 17.35 0.90
N GLY A 152 3.30 18.53 0.61
CA GLY A 152 3.01 18.96 -0.76
C GLY A 152 4.27 18.97 -1.63
N GLY A 153 4.13 18.54 -2.88
CA GLY A 153 5.25 18.30 -3.80
C GLY A 153 4.79 17.96 -5.20
N GLU A 154 5.69 17.47 -6.04
CA GLU A 154 5.34 16.95 -7.37
C GLU A 154 4.37 15.76 -7.26
N LEU A 155 3.42 15.65 -8.20
CA LEU A 155 2.37 14.64 -8.21
C LEU A 155 2.90 13.22 -7.99
N ASP A 156 3.98 12.86 -8.67
CA ASP A 156 4.59 11.54 -8.55
C ASP A 156 5.12 11.27 -7.14
N GLN A 157 5.82 12.20 -6.52
CA GLN A 157 6.29 12.06 -5.14
C GLN A 157 5.13 11.95 -4.15
N VAL A 158 4.11 12.78 -4.32
CA VAL A 158 2.93 12.80 -3.44
C VAL A 158 2.15 11.49 -3.54
N ILE A 159 1.82 11.03 -4.75
CA ILE A 159 0.99 9.83 -4.93
C ILE A 159 1.73 8.54 -4.50
N LEU A 160 3.05 8.50 -4.64
CA LEU A 160 3.87 7.40 -4.13
C LEU A 160 3.88 7.37 -2.60
N THR A 161 4.03 8.54 -1.98
CA THR A 161 4.00 8.65 -0.51
C THR A 161 2.63 8.27 0.03
N VAL A 162 1.53 8.70 -0.60
CA VAL A 162 0.17 8.25 -0.24
C VAL A 162 0.06 6.72 -0.28
N GLY A 163 0.59 6.08 -1.32
CA GLY A 163 0.58 4.61 -1.42
C GLY A 163 1.27 3.94 -0.23
N HIS A 164 2.43 4.44 0.18
CA HIS A 164 3.15 3.93 1.35
C HIS A 164 2.36 4.10 2.65
N GLU A 165 1.82 5.30 2.90
CA GLU A 165 1.03 5.57 4.11
C GLU A 165 -0.28 4.76 4.17
N LEU A 166 -0.93 4.51 3.02
CA LEU A 166 -2.06 3.58 2.93
C LEU A 166 -1.66 2.17 3.38
N GLY A 167 -0.46 1.73 3.00
CA GLY A 167 0.08 0.43 3.43
C GLY A 167 0.07 0.25 4.95
N HIS A 168 0.37 1.29 5.71
CA HIS A 168 0.31 1.30 7.17
C HIS A 168 -1.12 1.27 7.71
N ILE A 169 -2.00 2.12 7.17
CA ILE A 169 -3.28 2.40 7.82
C ILE A 169 -4.42 1.44 7.46
N LEU A 170 -4.34 0.68 6.36
CA LEU A 170 -5.46 -0.16 5.90
C LEU A 170 -5.80 -1.31 6.84
N THR A 171 -4.88 -1.69 7.73
CA THR A 171 -5.04 -2.75 8.73
C THR A 171 -4.60 -2.25 10.10
N LYS A 172 -4.79 -3.04 11.17
CA LYS A 172 -4.20 -2.70 12.47
C LYS A 172 -2.67 -2.72 12.37
N PRO A 173 -1.94 -1.89 13.15
CA PRO A 173 -0.49 -1.94 13.21
C PRO A 173 0.01 -3.34 13.59
N LEU A 174 1.09 -3.77 12.95
CA LEU A 174 1.82 -4.97 13.35
C LEU A 174 2.68 -4.66 14.58
N LYS A 175 2.87 -5.67 15.43
CA LYS A 175 3.65 -5.52 16.68
C LYS A 175 5.13 -5.27 16.40
N ASP A 176 5.66 -5.93 15.38
CA ASP A 176 7.05 -5.74 14.96
C ASP A 176 7.13 -4.59 13.95
N LYS A 177 8.01 -3.62 14.22
CA LYS A 177 8.15 -2.42 13.38
C LYS A 177 8.72 -2.75 12.00
N ARG A 178 9.57 -3.77 11.87
CA ARG A 178 10.15 -4.17 10.57
C ARG A 178 9.09 -4.85 9.70
N ASP A 179 8.25 -5.68 10.31
CA ASP A 179 7.09 -6.27 9.64
C ASP A 179 6.09 -5.18 9.22
N GLU A 180 5.87 -4.16 10.06
CA GLU A 180 5.01 -3.02 9.74
C GLU A 180 5.53 -2.23 8.53
N GLU A 181 6.84 -1.94 8.47
CA GLU A 181 7.47 -1.30 7.30
C GLU A 181 7.42 -2.19 6.06
N ALA A 182 7.71 -3.49 6.19
CA ALA A 182 7.65 -4.44 5.09
C ALA A 182 6.22 -4.55 4.53
N LYS A 183 5.20 -4.46 5.41
CA LYS A 183 3.80 -4.39 5.01
C LYS A 183 3.55 -3.14 4.18
N ALA A 184 4.02 -1.97 4.62
CA ALA A 184 3.87 -0.74 3.86
C ALA A 184 4.56 -0.82 2.49
N PHE A 185 5.82 -1.27 2.43
CA PHE A 185 6.52 -1.47 1.16
C PHE A 185 5.85 -2.47 0.23
N ALA A 186 5.36 -3.60 0.74
CA ALA A 186 4.61 -4.57 -0.07
C ALA A 186 3.37 -3.94 -0.71
N PHE A 187 2.65 -3.10 0.04
CA PHE A 187 1.54 -2.33 -0.54
C PHE A 187 2.04 -1.27 -1.54
N SER A 188 3.11 -0.53 -1.22
CA SER A 188 3.72 0.46 -2.13
C SER A 188 4.10 -0.17 -3.47
N PHE A 189 4.67 -1.37 -3.49
CA PHE A 189 4.99 -2.05 -4.75
C PHE A 189 3.75 -2.43 -5.55
N ALA A 190 2.68 -2.89 -4.89
CA ALA A 190 1.41 -3.18 -5.56
C ALA A 190 0.81 -1.88 -6.14
N TRP A 191 0.86 -0.80 -5.36
CA TRP A 191 0.41 0.54 -5.73
C TRP A 191 1.16 1.10 -6.94
N MET A 192 2.50 1.11 -6.88
CA MET A 192 3.36 1.58 -7.97
C MET A 192 3.15 0.77 -9.25
N LYS A 193 3.01 -0.55 -9.12
CA LYS A 193 2.70 -1.43 -10.24
C LYS A 193 1.37 -1.05 -10.89
N ALA A 194 0.32 -0.81 -10.09
CA ALA A 194 -0.98 -0.39 -10.61
C ALA A 194 -0.91 0.96 -11.34
N ILE A 195 -0.20 1.95 -10.77
CA ILE A 195 0.03 3.25 -11.40
C ILE A 195 0.75 3.07 -12.74
N LYS A 196 1.82 2.27 -12.77
CA LYS A 196 2.62 2.05 -13.98
C LYS A 196 1.83 1.34 -15.08
N GLU A 197 1.15 0.24 -14.76
CA GLU A 197 0.41 -0.58 -15.73
C GLU A 197 -0.83 0.11 -16.28
N ARG A 198 -1.44 1.01 -15.50
CA ARG A 198 -2.65 1.74 -15.90
C ARG A 198 -2.41 3.19 -16.28
N ASN A 199 -1.15 3.63 -16.25
CA ASN A 199 -0.74 5.00 -16.52
C ASN A 199 -1.53 6.04 -15.71
N ILE A 200 -1.75 5.76 -14.43
CA ILE A 200 -2.54 6.64 -13.55
C ILE A 200 -1.79 7.97 -13.39
N GLY A 201 -2.46 9.07 -13.73
CA GLY A 201 -1.87 10.41 -13.68
C GLY A 201 -0.75 10.64 -14.69
N GLU A 202 -0.69 9.86 -15.79
CA GLU A 202 0.38 9.93 -16.79
C GLU A 202 1.79 9.61 -16.23
N LEU A 203 1.85 8.80 -15.17
CA LEU A 203 3.09 8.52 -14.44
C LEU A 203 3.81 7.23 -14.87
N SER A 204 3.31 6.49 -15.86
CA SER A 204 3.90 5.18 -16.24
C SER A 204 5.38 5.25 -16.62
N SER A 205 5.78 6.34 -17.27
CA SER A 205 7.14 6.64 -17.71
C SER A 205 8.00 7.32 -16.64
N SER A 206 7.43 7.62 -15.47
CA SER A 206 8.15 8.25 -14.35
C SER A 206 8.68 7.24 -13.33
N LEU A 207 8.09 6.04 -13.26
CA LEU A 207 8.36 5.07 -12.18
C LEU A 207 9.43 4.02 -12.54
N ILE A 208 10.29 3.71 -11.56
CA ILE A 208 11.22 2.57 -11.55
C ILE A 208 10.70 1.53 -10.55
N LEU A 209 10.49 0.29 -11.00
CA LEU A 209 10.09 -0.82 -10.12
C LEU A 209 11.25 -1.81 -9.84
N ASP A 210 12.34 -1.68 -10.59
CA ASP A 210 13.31 -2.77 -10.78
C ASP A 210 14.66 -2.50 -10.07
N GLN A 211 14.85 -1.31 -9.47
CA GLN A 211 16.11 -0.94 -8.83
C GLN A 211 16.02 -1.08 -7.30
N PRO A 212 17.02 -1.69 -6.65
CA PRO A 212 17.04 -1.78 -5.19
C PRO A 212 17.32 -0.40 -4.57
N ALA A 213 16.55 -0.01 -3.56
CA ALA A 213 16.87 1.11 -2.67
C ALA A 213 18.24 0.87 -2.00
N ARG A 214 19.08 1.91 -1.91
CA ARG A 214 20.47 1.81 -1.41
C ARG A 214 20.73 2.83 -0.30
N ASN A 215 20.29 2.62 0.94
CA ASN A 215 20.65 3.53 2.06
C ASN A 215 20.51 3.01 3.50
N GLY A 216 20.38 1.71 3.76
CA GLY A 216 20.53 1.13 5.10
C GLY A 216 19.27 1.12 5.97
N LEU A 217 19.05 0.01 6.68
CA LEU A 217 17.91 -0.37 7.53
C LEU A 217 16.52 -0.42 6.85
N HIS A 218 16.16 0.56 6.02
CA HIS A 218 15.14 0.41 4.97
C HIS A 218 15.47 -0.72 4.03
N ASP A 219 16.76 -0.91 3.76
CA ASP A 219 17.30 -2.07 3.09
C ASP A 219 16.70 -3.36 3.65
N LEU A 220 16.41 -3.52 4.96
CA LEU A 220 15.89 -4.80 5.45
C LEU A 220 14.43 -5.03 5.05
N ALA A 221 13.52 -4.10 5.36
CA ALA A 221 12.10 -4.21 5.01
C ALA A 221 11.89 -4.16 3.48
N HIS A 222 12.50 -3.17 2.82
CA HIS A 222 12.48 -3.05 1.37
C HIS A 222 13.12 -4.26 0.70
N ASN A 223 14.35 -4.67 1.07
CA ASN A 223 15.00 -5.80 0.39
C ASN A 223 14.32 -7.12 0.72
N PHE A 224 13.72 -7.28 1.90
CA PHE A 224 12.88 -8.44 2.18
C PHE A 224 11.76 -8.55 1.15
N VAL A 225 10.96 -7.50 0.98
CA VAL A 225 9.86 -7.48 0.01
C VAL A 225 10.40 -7.63 -1.41
N PHE A 226 11.43 -6.88 -1.78
CA PHE A 226 12.04 -6.94 -3.11
C PHE A 226 12.58 -8.34 -3.44
N ASN A 227 13.25 -9.00 -2.49
CA ASN A 227 13.76 -10.36 -2.67
C ASN A 227 12.62 -11.37 -2.90
N LEU A 228 11.47 -11.20 -2.23
CA LEU A 228 10.29 -12.02 -2.48
C LEU A 228 9.68 -11.75 -3.86
N LEU A 229 9.67 -10.49 -4.31
CA LEU A 229 9.26 -10.12 -5.67
C LEU A 229 10.18 -10.74 -6.72
N GLN A 230 11.50 -10.70 -6.52
CA GLN A 230 12.49 -11.34 -7.39
C GLN A 230 12.33 -12.87 -7.45
N LYS A 231 11.82 -13.49 -6.39
CA LYS A 231 11.43 -14.91 -6.34
C LYS A 231 10.07 -15.20 -6.99
N GLY A 232 9.40 -14.19 -7.55
CA GLY A 232 8.15 -14.33 -8.29
C GLY A 232 6.87 -14.20 -7.46
N LYS A 233 6.95 -13.89 -6.15
CA LYS A 233 5.74 -13.55 -5.37
C LYS A 233 5.16 -12.21 -5.84
N LYS A 234 3.85 -12.03 -5.74
CA LYS A 234 3.22 -10.74 -6.03
C LYS A 234 3.20 -9.84 -4.79
N ALA A 235 3.36 -8.54 -5.00
CA ALA A 235 3.37 -7.53 -3.94
C ALA A 235 2.15 -7.59 -3.01
N LEU A 236 0.93 -7.69 -3.58
CA LEU A 236 -0.29 -7.82 -2.79
C LEU A 236 -0.39 -9.15 -2.02
N GLU A 237 0.16 -10.24 -2.57
CA GLU A 237 0.21 -11.53 -1.86
C GLU A 237 1.13 -11.43 -0.64
N ILE A 238 2.31 -10.79 -0.78
CA ILE A 238 3.25 -10.51 0.32
C ILE A 238 2.56 -9.66 1.40
N TYR A 239 1.89 -8.58 1.01
CA TYR A 239 1.13 -7.71 1.92
C TYR A 239 0.11 -8.50 2.75
N LEU A 240 -0.70 -9.33 2.09
CA LEU A 240 -1.73 -10.14 2.75
C LEU A 240 -1.12 -11.22 3.66
N GLU A 241 0.02 -11.81 3.28
CA GLU A 241 0.73 -12.79 4.12
C GLU A 241 1.32 -12.15 5.38
N LEU A 242 1.91 -10.95 5.29
CA LEU A 242 2.43 -10.19 6.45
C LEU A 242 1.31 -9.87 7.45
N ILE A 243 0.16 -9.38 6.97
CA ILE A 243 -0.99 -9.04 7.83
C ILE A 243 -1.55 -10.27 8.56
N ARG A 244 -1.49 -11.45 7.93
CA ARG A 244 -1.96 -12.71 8.52
C ARG A 244 -0.92 -13.36 9.43
N GLY A 245 0.28 -12.80 9.54
CA GLY A 245 1.40 -13.40 10.26
C GLY A 245 2.00 -14.64 9.56
N GLY A 246 1.74 -14.82 8.26
CA GLY A 246 2.31 -15.90 7.46
C GLY A 246 3.73 -15.61 6.96
N LEU A 247 4.15 -14.35 7.03
CA LEU A 247 5.52 -13.88 6.82
C LEU A 247 5.95 -13.04 8.02
N THR A 248 7.24 -13.09 8.35
CA THR A 248 7.87 -12.21 9.32
C THR A 248 9.34 -12.02 8.94
N LEU A 249 9.86 -10.82 9.18
CA LEU A 249 11.27 -10.52 9.06
C LEU A 249 11.97 -11.06 10.30
N VAL A 250 12.52 -12.26 10.18
CA VAL A 250 13.39 -12.82 11.22
C VAL A 250 14.70 -12.01 11.25
N PRO A 251 15.17 -11.54 12.41
CA PRO A 251 16.53 -11.01 12.52
C PRO A 251 17.52 -12.13 12.19
N ASP A 252 18.42 -11.90 11.25
CA ASP A 252 19.65 -12.69 11.13
C ASP A 252 20.50 -12.55 12.40
#